data_AF-A0A2G3JXZ8-F1
#
_entry.id   AF-A0A2G3JXZ8-F1
#
_cell.length_a   1.000
_cell.length_b   1.000
_cell.length_c   1.000
_cell.angle_alpha   90.00
_cell.angle_beta   90.00
_cell.angle_gamma   90.00
#
_symmetry.space_group_name_H-M   'P 1'
#
loop_
_entity.id
_entity.type
_entity.pdbx_description
1 polymer ?
#
loop_
_entity_poly.entity_id
_entity_poly.type
_entity_poly.pdbx_seq_one_letter_code
_entity_poly.pdbx_strand_id
1 'polypeptide(L)' 'MSIDRLTQLNALHLYGMAAAWGELRAEGPRQPMQPEAWLDRLIEAELADRQARSLRYQLKAARFPIHR' A
#
# COMPACT_ATOMS: atom_id res chain seq x y z
N MET A 1 -0.18 -24.89 5.76
CA MET A 1 -0.31 -24.01 4.58
C MET A 1 0.43 -22.72 4.89
N SER A 2 1.50 -22.40 4.14
CA SER A 2 2.11 -21.06 4.25
C SER A 2 1.15 -20.08 3.60
N ILE A 3 0.52 -19.23 4.41
CA ILE A 3 -0.40 -18.23 3.91
C ILE A 3 0.42 -17.16 3.19
N ASP A 4 0.12 -16.93 1.90
CA ASP A 4 0.72 -15.83 1.16
C ASP A 4 0.18 -14.50 1.68
N ARG A 5 1.01 -13.81 2.46
CA ARG A 5 0.69 -12.50 3.05
C ARG A 5 0.32 -11.46 1.99
N LEU A 6 0.92 -11.51 0.80
CA LEU A 6 0.55 -10.59 -0.30
C LEU A 6 -0.90 -10.80 -0.71
N THR A 7 -1.31 -12.05 -0.90
CA THR A 7 -2.70 -12.39 -1.22
C THR A 7 -3.68 -11.91 -0.15
N GLN A 8 -3.34 -12.05 1.14
CA GLN A 8 -4.19 -11.56 2.23
C GLN A 8 -4.31 -10.03 2.26
N LEU A 9 -3.18 -9.32 2.12
CA LEU A 9 -3.17 -7.86 2.11
C LEU A 9 -4.02 -7.32 0.96
N ASN A 10 -3.89 -7.92 -0.23
CA ASN A 10 -4.72 -7.59 -1.38
C ASN A 10 -6.21 -7.88 -1.13
N ALA A 11 -6.55 -9.01 -0.51
CA ALA A 11 -7.92 -9.36 -0.16
C ALA A 11 -8.56 -8.37 0.85
N LEU A 12 -7.73 -7.75 1.71
CA LEU A 12 -8.14 -6.69 2.64
C LEU A 12 -8.09 -5.28 2.04
N HIS A 13 -7.75 -5.15 0.75
CA HIS A 13 -7.58 -3.87 0.04
C HIS A 13 -6.49 -2.98 0.65
N LEU A 14 -5.48 -3.59 1.28
CA LEU A 14 -4.31 -2.95 1.88
C LEU A 14 -3.17 -2.88 0.86
N TYR A 15 -3.40 -2.16 -0.25
CA TYR A 15 -2.50 -2.18 -1.40
C TYR A 15 -1.15 -1.51 -1.15
N GLY A 16 -1.11 -0.45 -0.34
CA GLY A 16 0.16 0.20 0.02
C GLY A 16 1.01 -0.70 0.91
N MET A 17 0.38 -1.39 1.87
CA MET A 17 1.04 -2.44 2.65
C MET A 17 1.52 -3.60 1.77
N ALA A 18 0.74 -4.05 0.80
CA ALA A 18 1.14 -5.14 -0.10
C ALA A 18 2.38 -4.79 -0.92
N ALA A 19 2.45 -3.55 -1.44
CA ALA A 19 3.62 -3.04 -2.15
C ALA A 19 4.85 -2.98 -1.23
N ALA A 20 4.74 -2.33 -0.07
CA ALA A 20 5.83 -2.21 0.90
C ALA A 20 6.31 -3.58 1.40
N TRP A 21 5.40 -4.53 1.63
CA TRP A 21 5.73 -5.91 1.99
C TRP A 21 6.55 -6.62 0.89
N GLY A 22 6.26 -6.36 -0.39
CA GLY A 22 7.03 -6.87 -1.51
C GLY A 22 8.46 -6.32 -1.55
N GLU A 23 8.62 -5.01 -1.38
CA GLU A 23 9.94 -4.34 -1.31
C GLU A 23 10.78 -4.87 -0.16
N LEU A 24 10.16 -4.98 1.02
CA LEU A 24 10.85 -5.46 2.22
C LEU A 24 11.30 -6.93 2.10
N ARG A 25 10.49 -7.77 1.42
CA ARG A 25 10.92 -9.14 1.08
C ARG A 25 12.11 -9.16 0.13
N ALA A 26 12.21 -8.18 -0.78
CA ALA A 26 13.31 -8.05 -1.73
C ALA A 26 14.58 -7.48 -1.08
N GLU A 27 14.44 -6.63 -0.05
CA GLU A 27 15.56 -6.05 0.71
C GLU A 27 16.38 -7.11 1.45
N GLY A 28 15.77 -8.25 1.83
CA GLY A 28 16.43 -9.31 2.58
C GLY A 28 16.81 -8.88 4.01
N PRO A 29 17.40 -9.77 4.84
CA PRO A 29 17.73 -9.47 6.23
C PRO A 29 19.00 -8.60 6.30
N ARG A 30 18.94 -7.35 5.83
CA ARG A 30 20.06 -6.41 5.90
C ARG A 30 20.32 -5.90 7.32
N GLN A 31 19.29 -5.82 8.16
CA GLN A 31 19.42 -5.42 9.55
C GLN A 31 18.21 -5.87 10.38
N PRO A 32 18.37 -6.27 11.65
CA PRO A 32 17.25 -6.49 12.55
C PRO A 32 16.57 -5.15 12.83
N MET A 33 15.56 -4.81 12.03
CA MET A 33 14.70 -3.66 12.28
C MET A 33 13.62 -4.07 13.30
N GLN A 34 13.34 -3.17 14.25
CA GLN A 34 12.38 -3.44 15.32
C GLN A 34 10.97 -3.67 14.75
N PRO A 35 10.20 -4.65 15.27
CA PRO A 35 8.85 -4.95 14.78
C PRO A 35 7.94 -3.72 14.66
N GLU A 36 8.09 -2.75 15.56
CA GLU A 36 7.38 -1.48 15.59
C GLU A 36 7.72 -0.64 14.36
N ALA A 37 9.01 -0.50 14.03
CA ALA A 37 9.45 0.24 12.85
C ALA A 37 8.98 -0.42 11.54
N TRP A 38 8.86 -1.75 11.52
CA TRP A 38 8.22 -2.47 10.40
C TRP A 38 6.76 -2.11 10.26
N LEU A 39 6.03 -2.12 11.37
CA LEU A 39 4.62 -1.80 11.39
C LEU A 39 4.37 -0.35 10.98
N ASP A 40 5.17 0.60 11.49
CA ASP A 40 5.07 2.01 11.14
C ASP A 40 5.28 2.23 9.64
N ARG A 41 6.35 1.66 9.05
CA ARG A 41 6.61 1.76 7.60
C ARG A 41 5.46 1.18 6.76
N LEU A 42 4.88 0.06 7.19
CA LEU A 42 3.74 -0.56 6.53
C LEU A 42 2.48 0.31 6.61
N ILE A 43 2.21 0.91 7.78
CA ILE A 43 1.06 1.80 7.99
C ILE A 43 1.21 3.08 7.18
N GLU A 44 2.40 3.69 7.18
CA GLU A 44 2.70 4.90 6.41
C GLU A 44 2.49 4.67 4.91
N ALA A 45 2.96 3.54 4.38
CA ALA A 45 2.77 3.18 2.98
C ALA A 45 1.29 3.06 2.59
N GLU A 46 0.48 2.42 3.44
CA GLU A 46 -0.97 2.31 3.21
C GLU A 46 -1.69 3.66 3.31
N LEU A 47 -1.29 4.52 4.26
CA LEU A 47 -1.86 5.85 4.37
C LEU A 47 -1.57 6.69 3.12
N ALA A 48 -0.34 6.65 2.63
CA ALA A 48 0.08 7.34 1.41
C ALA A 48 -0.71 6.82 0.18
N ASP A 49 -0.85 5.50 0.02
CA ASP A 49 -1.63 4.91 -1.07
C ASP A 49 -3.11 5.35 -1.04
N ARG A 50 -3.73 5.34 0.15
CA ARG A 50 -5.13 5.80 0.32
C ARG A 50 -5.28 7.27 -0.04
N GLN A 51 -4.36 8.13 0.38
CA GLN A 51 -4.37 9.55 0.03
C GLN A 51 -4.24 9.75 -1.48
N ALA A 52 -3.30 9.04 -2.13
CA ALA A 52 -3.11 9.10 -3.57
C ALA A 52 -4.36 8.63 -4.34
N ARG A 53 -5.00 7.53 -3.90
CA ARG A 53 -6.27 7.07 -4.50
C ARG A 53 -7.40 8.08 -4.32
N SER A 54 -7.55 8.64 -3.12
CA SER A 54 -8.55 9.68 -2.84
C SER A 54 -8.37 10.89 -3.75
N LEU A 55 -7.15 11.40 -3.88
CA LEU A 55 -6.84 12.51 -4.77
C LEU A 55 -7.12 12.17 -6.24
N ARG A 56 -6.75 10.96 -6.69
CA ARG A 56 -7.07 10.49 -8.05
C ARG A 56 -8.57 10.44 -8.30
N TYR A 57 -9.36 10.01 -7.32
CA TYR A 57 -10.82 10.02 -7.43
C TYR A 57 -11.37 11.44 -7.51
N GLN A 58 -10.88 12.35 -6.66
CA GLN A 58 -11.28 13.76 -6.70
C GLN A 58 -10.95 14.41 -8.05
N LEU A 59 -9.73 14.23 -8.56
CA LEU A 59 -9.32 14.74 -9.87
C LEU A 59 -10.14 14.14 -11.01
N LYS A 60 -10.47 12.85 -10.93
CA LYS A 60 -11.33 12.18 -11.91
C LYS A 60 -12.75 12.73 -11.89
N ALA A 61 -13.31 12.99 -10.71
CA ALA A 61 -14.65 13.55 -10.55
C ALA A 61 -14.71 15.04 -10.92
N ALA A 62 -13.62 15.78 -10.71
CA ALA A 62 -13.50 17.19 -11.06
C ALA A 62 -13.31 17.46 -12.56
N ARG A 63 -13.08 16.42 -13.38
CA ARG A 63 -13.05 16.59 -14.84
C ARG A 63 -14.44 16.97 -15.31
N PHE A 64 -14.56 18.17 -15.90
CA PHE A 64 -15.78 18.63 -16.52
C PHE A 64 -16.31 17.60 -17.53
N PRO A 65 -17.63 17.35 -17.56
CA PRO A 65 -18.22 16.47 -18.56
C PRO A 65 -17.91 17.04 -19.96
N ILE A 66 -17.27 16.23 -20.81
CA ILE A 66 -17.14 16.55 -22.22
C ILE A 66 -18.51 16.27 -22.83
N HIS A 67 -19.28 17.33 -23.10
CA HIS A 67 -20.47 17.24 -23.92
C HIS A 67 -20.02 16.80 -25.33
N ARG A 68 -20.55 15.66 -25.80
CA ARG A 68 -20.44 15.20 -27.18
C ARG A 68 -21.72 15.57 -27.91
#